data_AF-A0A0N5B252-F1
#
_entry.id   AF-A0A0N5B252-F1
#
_cell.length_a   1.000
_cell.length_b   1.000
_cell.length_c   1.000
_cell.angle_alpha   90.00
_cell.angle_beta   90.00
_cell.angle_gamma   90.00
#
_symmetry.space_group_name_H-M   'P 1'
#
loop_
_entity.id
_entity.type
_entity.pdbx_description
1 polymer ?
#
loop_
_entity_poly.entity_id
_entity_poly.type
_entity_poly.pdbx_seq_one_letter_code
_entity_poly.pdbx_strand_id
1 'polypeptide(L)'
;MRKKLSVLKLALVNRRGPILLHDNAKPHVSKTTVQKLKKLECETLLHPAYSPDLFPTDYHLFKELELHLRQKKFTKSDDLKNNVLEFLDSRDRSFFQMA
;
A
#
# COMPACT_ATOMS: atom_id res chain seq x y z
N MET A 1 8.44 1.16 -28.92
CA MET A 1 8.02 0.73 -27.56
C MET A 1 7.71 1.89 -26.58
N ARG A 2 8.18 3.13 -26.78
CA ARG A 2 7.96 4.25 -25.82
C ARG A 2 6.59 4.96 -25.88
N LYS A 3 5.87 4.88 -27.00
CA LYS A 3 4.57 5.57 -27.18
C LYS A 3 3.42 4.99 -26.32
N LYS A 4 3.44 3.68 -26.04
CA LYS A 4 2.42 3.06 -25.16
C LYS A 4 2.55 3.50 -23.71
N LEU A 5 3.79 3.71 -23.24
CA LEU A 5 4.06 4.14 -21.87
C LEU A 5 3.58 5.57 -21.60
N SER A 6 3.68 6.48 -22.59
CA SER A 6 3.18 7.86 -22.46
C SER A 6 1.65 7.94 -22.45
N VAL A 7 0.97 7.11 -23.23
CA VAL A 7 -0.51 7.03 -23.24
C VAL A 7 -1.04 6.44 -21.93
N LEU A 8 -0.43 5.37 -21.42
CA LEU A 8 -0.75 4.81 -20.12
C LEU A 8 -0.52 5.82 -18.99
N LYS A 9 0.60 6.54 -19.00
CA LYS A 9 0.84 7.62 -18.02
C LYS A 9 -0.23 8.71 -18.09
N LEU A 10 -0.66 9.13 -19.28
CA LEU A 10 -1.69 10.18 -19.41
C LEU A 10 -3.06 9.72 -18.90
N ALA A 11 -3.44 8.47 -19.15
CA ALA A 11 -4.67 7.87 -18.60
C ALA A 11 -4.63 7.77 -17.07
N LEU A 12 -3.45 7.46 -16.50
CA LEU A 12 -3.24 7.46 -15.05
C LEU A 12 -3.25 8.87 -14.44
N VAL A 13 -2.87 9.90 -15.18
CA VAL A 13 -2.83 11.31 -14.71
C VAL A 13 -4.20 11.99 -14.79
N ASN A 14 -5.05 11.62 -15.76
CA ASN A 14 -6.37 12.22 -15.98
C ASN A 14 -7.55 11.46 -15.35
N ARG A 15 -7.28 10.43 -14.54
CA ARG A 15 -8.34 9.63 -13.91
C ARG A 15 -9.02 10.36 -12.75
N ARG A 16 -10.29 10.03 -12.51
CA ARG A 16 -11.09 10.58 -11.40
C ARG A 16 -11.11 9.70 -10.15
N GLY A 17 -10.76 8.41 -10.26
CA GLY A 17 -10.81 7.44 -9.16
C GLY A 17 -9.43 7.07 -8.59
N PRO A 18 -9.38 6.53 -7.37
CA PRO A 18 -8.15 6.02 -6.78
C PRO A 18 -7.67 4.75 -7.50
N ILE A 19 -6.35 4.56 -7.62
CA ILE A 19 -5.80 3.22 -7.86
C ILE A 19 -5.43 2.60 -6.53
N LEU A 20 -5.77 1.34 -6.37
CA LEU A 20 -5.27 0.47 -5.34
C LEU A 20 -4.10 -0.36 -5.86
N LEU A 21 -2.96 -0.27 -5.20
CA LEU A 21 -1.88 -1.23 -5.31
C LEU A 21 -2.00 -2.21 -4.14
N HIS A 22 -2.04 -3.51 -4.44
CA HIS A 22 -1.99 -4.57 -3.43
C HIS A 22 -1.33 -5.82 -4.04
N ASP A 23 -0.90 -6.76 -3.20
CA ASP A 23 -0.31 -8.02 -3.66
C ASP A 23 -1.37 -8.98 -4.26
N ASN A 24 -0.93 -10.17 -4.67
CA ASN A 24 -1.81 -11.20 -5.22
C ASN A 24 -2.33 -12.20 -4.17
N ALA A 25 -2.37 -11.83 -2.89
CA ALA A 25 -2.90 -12.70 -1.84
C ALA A 25 -4.35 -13.10 -2.15
N LYS A 26 -4.70 -14.37 -1.87
CA LYS A 26 -6.01 -14.96 -2.21
C LYS A 26 -7.21 -14.09 -1.80
N PRO A 27 -7.25 -13.44 -0.61
CA PRO A 27 -8.35 -12.55 -0.25
C PRO A 27 -8.49 -11.33 -1.16
N HIS A 28 -7.38 -10.76 -1.64
CA HIS A 28 -7.36 -9.54 -2.45
C HIS A 28 -7.80 -9.80 -3.90
N VAL A 29 -7.48 -10.97 -4.45
CA VAL A 29 -7.91 -11.40 -5.79
C VAL A 29 -9.22 -12.18 -5.80
N SER A 30 -9.89 -12.31 -4.65
CA SER A 30 -11.17 -13.03 -4.55
C SER A 30 -12.27 -12.33 -5.36
N LYS A 31 -13.24 -13.10 -5.85
CA LYS A 31 -14.39 -12.56 -6.61
C LYS A 31 -15.12 -11.46 -5.84
N THR A 32 -15.34 -11.67 -4.54
CA THR A 32 -16.02 -10.72 -3.66
C THR A 32 -15.27 -9.39 -3.58
N THR A 33 -13.95 -9.43 -3.39
CA THR A 33 -13.11 -8.23 -3.33
C THR A 33 -13.12 -7.48 -4.66
N VAL A 34 -12.90 -8.19 -5.78
CA VAL A 34 -12.89 -7.58 -7.12
C VAL A 34 -14.23 -6.92 -7.45
N GLN A 35 -15.35 -7.56 -7.11
CA GLN A 35 -16.69 -6.99 -7.29
C GLN A 35 -16.89 -5.72 -6.45
N LYS A 36 -16.40 -5.72 -5.20
CA LYS A 36 -16.48 -4.56 -4.32
C LYS A 36 -15.65 -3.38 -4.84
N LEU A 37 -14.42 -3.63 -5.29
CA LEU A 37 -13.54 -2.61 -5.87
C LEU A 37 -14.17 -1.99 -7.13
N LYS A 38 -14.75 -2.82 -8.00
CA LYS A 38 -15.50 -2.34 -9.18
C LYS A 38 -16.69 -1.44 -8.79
N LYS A 39 -17.45 -1.81 -7.75
CA LYS A 39 -18.58 -0.99 -7.26
C LYS A 39 -18.13 0.35 -6.66
N LEU A 40 -16.92 0.41 -6.12
CA LEU A 40 -16.32 1.63 -5.57
C LEU A 40 -15.55 2.45 -6.63
N GLU A 41 -15.57 2.03 -7.90
CA GLU A 41 -14.81 2.65 -8.99
C GLU A 41 -13.30 2.75 -8.67
N CYS A 42 -12.79 1.79 -7.90
CA CYS A 42 -11.38 1.70 -7.55
C CYS A 42 -10.70 0.72 -8.50
N GLU A 43 -9.74 1.23 -9.27
CA GLU A 43 -8.94 0.40 -10.17
C GLU A 43 -7.81 -0.28 -9.39
N THR A 44 -7.51 -1.53 -9.73
CA THR A 44 -6.36 -2.24 -9.15
C THR A 44 -5.17 -2.15 -10.11
N LEU A 45 -4.00 -1.75 -9.62
CA LEU A 45 -2.77 -1.82 -10.41
C LEU A 45 -2.30 -3.27 -10.49
N LEU A 46 -1.92 -3.72 -11.69
CA LEU A 46 -1.33 -5.05 -11.86
C LEU A 46 -0.02 -5.15 -11.08
N HIS A 47 0.05 -6.13 -10.18
CA HIS A 47 1.24 -6.41 -9.39
C HIS A 47 1.82 -7.79 -9.79
N PRO A 48 3.13 -7.89 -10.08
CA PRO A 48 3.77 -9.17 -10.32
C PRO A 48 3.76 -10.05 -9.07
N ALA A 49 3.78 -11.37 -9.25
CA ALA A 49 3.84 -12.28 -8.12
C ALA A 49 5.20 -12.19 -7.41
N TYR A 50 5.18 -12.22 -6.07
CA TYR A 50 6.37 -12.26 -5.21
C TYR A 50 7.34 -11.07 -5.40
N SER A 51 6.81 -9.84 -5.54
CA SER A 51 7.63 -8.63 -5.69
C SER A 51 7.42 -7.61 -4.57
N PRO A 52 7.79 -7.96 -3.32
CA PRO A 52 7.63 -7.07 -2.16
C PRO A 52 8.48 -5.79 -2.28
N ASP A 53 9.58 -5.82 -3.05
CA ASP A 53 10.40 -4.67 -3.39
C ASP A 53 9.66 -3.60 -4.20
N LEU A 54 8.56 -3.98 -4.86
CA LEU A 54 7.70 -3.07 -5.60
C LEU A 54 6.53 -2.54 -4.77
N PHE A 55 6.40 -2.97 -3.50
CA PHE A 55 5.29 -2.58 -2.65
C PHE A 55 5.75 -1.60 -1.57
N PRO A 56 5.34 -0.32 -1.63
CA PRO A 56 5.84 0.69 -0.70
C PRO A 56 5.49 0.44 0.76
N THR A 57 4.40 -0.26 1.02
CA THR A 57 4.06 -0.71 2.37
C THR A 57 5.11 -1.68 2.91
N ASP A 58 5.62 -2.61 2.09
CA ASP A 58 6.60 -3.61 2.52
C ASP A 58 8.02 -3.01 2.59
N TYR A 59 8.47 -2.31 1.54
CA TYR A 59 9.86 -1.85 1.49
C TYR A 59 10.14 -0.59 2.33
N HIS A 60 9.12 0.25 2.57
CA HIS A 60 9.27 1.52 3.28
C HIS A 60 8.54 1.51 4.62
N LEU A 61 7.20 1.43 4.64
CA LEU A 61 6.42 1.59 5.87
C LEU A 61 6.75 0.52 6.91
N PHE A 62 6.67 -0.76 6.55
CA PHE A 62 6.93 -1.87 7.46
C PHE A 62 8.40 -1.95 7.87
N LYS A 63 9.33 -1.61 6.99
CA LYS A 63 10.74 -1.51 7.33
C LYS A 63 11.00 -0.48 8.42
N GLU A 64 10.45 0.73 8.27
CA GLU A 64 10.59 1.80 9.27
C GLU A 64 9.82 1.47 10.57
N LEU A 65 8.68 0.79 10.46
CA LEU A 65 7.92 0.32 11.61
C LEU A 65 8.69 -0.77 12.37
N GLU A 66 9.32 -1.72 11.68
CA GLU A 66 10.15 -2.76 12.30
C GLU A 66 11.30 -2.12 13.08
N LEU A 67 11.98 -1.11 12.50
CA LEU A 67 13.02 -0.36 13.18
C LEU A 67 12.48 0.37 14.42
N HIS A 68 11.29 0.95 14.35
CA HIS A 68 10.64 1.61 15.50
C HIS A 68 10.25 0.63 16.61
N LEU A 69 9.77 -0.55 16.25
CA LEU A 69 9.35 -1.59 17.19
C LEU A 69 10.54 -2.39 17.75
N ARG A 70 11.72 -2.27 17.14
CA ARG A 70 12.90 -3.02 17.52
C ARG A 70 13.20 -2.83 19.00
N GLN A 71 13.44 -3.95 19.69
CA GLN A 71 13.75 -4.00 21.13
C GLN A 71 12.62 -3.57 22.08
N LYS A 72 11.45 -3.18 21.56
CA LYS A 72 10.25 -2.97 22.39
C LYS A 72 9.58 -4.30 22.70
N LYS A 73 9.07 -4.45 23.92
CA LYS A 73 8.27 -5.60 24.33
C LYS A 73 6.92 -5.09 24.83
N PHE A 74 5.85 -5.72 24.35
CA PHE A 74 4.49 -5.40 24.73
C PHE A 74 3.86 -6.62 25.40
N THR A 75 3.19 -6.41 26.52
CA THR A 75 2.46 -7.48 27.23
C THR A 75 0.99 -7.50 26.84
N LYS A 76 0.43 -6.36 26.42
CA LYS A 76 -0.95 -6.23 25.94
C LYS A 76 -0.97 -5.83 24.47
N SER A 77 -1.96 -6.35 23.74
CA SER A 77 -2.17 -5.98 22.34
C SER A 77 -2.49 -4.50 22.17
N ASP A 78 -3.16 -3.87 23.14
CA ASP A 78 -3.57 -2.47 23.01
C ASP A 78 -2.38 -1.51 23.15
N ASP A 79 -1.38 -1.86 23.97
CA ASP A 79 -0.14 -1.09 24.07
C ASP A 79 0.62 -1.10 22.73
N LEU A 80 0.65 -2.26 22.05
CA LEU A 80 1.23 -2.37 20.70
C LEU A 80 0.45 -1.53 19.69
N LYS A 81 -0.90 -1.63 19.69
CA LYS A 81 -1.74 -0.84 18.77
C LYS A 81 -1.53 0.65 18.96
N ASN A 82 -1.54 1.13 20.21
CA ASN A 82 -1.33 2.54 20.53
C ASN A 82 0.06 3.00 20.07
N ASN A 83 1.11 2.20 20.28
CA ASN A 83 2.44 2.57 19.82
C ASN A 83 2.57 2.61 18.28
N VAL A 84 1.88 1.70 17.57
CA VAL A 84 1.81 1.73 16.10
C VAL A 84 1.05 2.97 15.62
N LEU A 85 -0.05 3.36 16.29
CA LEU A 85 -0.79 4.57 15.96
C LEU A 85 0.06 5.83 16.19
N GLU A 86 0.73 5.93 17.34
CA GLU A 86 1.68 7.02 17.62
C GLU A 86 2.79 7.11 16.57
N PHE A 87 3.33 5.97 16.12
CA PHE A 87 4.30 5.93 15.05
C PHE A 87 3.73 6.54 13.76
N LEU A 88 2.53 6.13 13.36
CA LEU A 88 1.88 6.63 12.14
C LEU A 88 1.57 8.12 12.23
N ASP A 89 1.05 8.57 13.38
CA ASP A 89 0.69 9.97 13.63
C ASP A 89 1.93 10.89 13.70
N SER A 90 3.08 10.33 14.06
CA SER A 90 4.37 11.06 14.06
C SER A 90 4.95 11.27 12.66
N ARG A 91 4.42 10.62 11.61
CA ARG A 91 4.93 10.74 10.24
C ARG A 91 4.26 11.90 9.52
N ASP A 92 5.08 12.71 8.87
CA ASP A 92 4.59 13.81 8.05
C ASP A 92 4.21 13.31 6.65
N ARG A 93 3.70 14.22 5.82
CA ARG A 93 3.28 13.87 4.46
C ARG A 93 4.45 13.38 3.59
N SER A 94 5.66 13.91 3.80
CA SER A 94 6.81 13.57 2.97
C SER A 94 7.20 12.09 3.11
N PHE A 95 7.05 11.53 4.31
CA PHE A 95 7.22 10.10 4.56
C PHE A 95 6.40 9.23 3.59
N PHE A 96 5.12 9.55 3.39
CA PHE A 96 4.24 8.78 2.50
C PHE A 96 4.41 9.10 1.01
N GLN A 97 5.21 10.10 0.66
CA GLN A 97 5.50 10.48 -0.73
C GLN A 97 6.76 9.81 -1.29
N MET A 98 7.64 9.27 -0.43
CA MET A 98 8.86 8.55 -0.84
C MET A 98 8.59 7.10 -1.28
N ALA A 99 7.30 6.74 -1.36
CA ALA A 99 6.73 5.44 -1.70
C ALA A 99 6.39 5.31 -3.20
#